data_AF-A0A084SF75-F1
#
_entry.id   AF-A0A084SF75-F1
#
_cell.length_a   1.000
_cell.length_b   1.000
_cell.length_c   1.000
_cell.angle_alpha   90.00
_cell.angle_beta   90.00
_cell.angle_gamma   90.00
#
_symmetry.space_group_name_H-M   'P 1'
#
loop_
_entity.id
_entity.type
_entity.pdbx_description
1 polymer ?
#
loop_
_entity_poly.entity_id
_entity_poly.type
_entity_poly.pdbx_seq_one_letter_code
_entity_poly.pdbx_strand_id
1 'polypeptide(L)' 'MVRNTSAQPWMTEGAELVSPDGVRLRVTRVSQSEPLLPGEVARLVVEAEAPVEQLQGPFFLKLVEVGGARTVTVRGVRFP' A
#
# COMPACT_ATOMS: atom_id res chain seq x y z
N MET A 1 -7.57 4.30 -3.54
CA MET A 1 -7.88 5.02 -2.29
C MET A 1 -7.99 4.00 -1.18
N VAL A 2 -7.64 4.36 0.06
CA VAL A 2 -7.69 3.47 1.23
C VAL A 2 -8.66 4.05 2.24
N ARG A 3 -9.50 3.21 2.84
CA ARG A 3 -10.43 3.61 3.91
C ARG A 3 -9.95 3.06 5.24
N ASN A 4 -9.93 3.88 6.28
CA ASN A 4 -9.70 3.39 7.64
C ASN A 4 -11.00 2.80 8.20
N THR A 5 -11.06 1.49 8.36
CA THR A 5 -12.21 0.79 8.96
C THR A 5 -11.99 0.46 10.44
N SER A 6 -10.88 0.89 11.04
CA SER A 6 -10.63 0.69 12.48
C SER A 6 -11.12 1.88 13.31
N ALA A 7 -11.13 1.68 14.63
CA ALA A 7 -11.50 2.72 15.59
C ALA A 7 -10.34 3.69 15.93
N GLN A 8 -9.15 3.51 15.36
CA GLN A 8 -7.94 4.28 15.69
C GLN A 8 -7.33 4.95 14.45
N PRO A 9 -6.83 6.20 14.57
CA PRO A 9 -6.03 6.84 13.53
C PRO A 9 -4.79 6.03 13.18
N TRP A 10 -4.27 6.15 11.95
CA TRP A 10 -3.03 5.44 11.61
C TRP A 10 -2.20 6.00 10.49
N MET A 11 -0.91 5.66 10.59
CA MET A 11 0.13 5.96 9.62
C MET A 11 0.75 4.65 9.16
N THR A 12 1.12 4.61 7.88
CA THR A 12 1.93 3.53 7.33
C THR A 12 3.43 3.85 7.50
N GLU A 13 4.24 2.88 7.89
CA GLU A 13 5.71 2.99 7.92
C GLU A 13 6.39 2.35 6.71
N GLY A 14 5.68 1.45 6.04
CA GLY A 14 6.20 0.75 4.87
C GLY A 14 5.10 0.12 4.03
N ALA A 15 5.51 -0.41 2.89
CA ALA A 15 4.63 -1.14 2.01
C ALA A 15 5.36 -2.28 1.31
N GLU A 16 4.61 -3.33 0.98
CA GLU A 16 5.04 -4.39 0.08
C GLU A 16 4.08 -4.42 -1.11
N LEU A 17 4.63 -4.46 -2.33
CA LEU A 17 3.87 -4.63 -3.55
C LEU A 17 4.17 -6.01 -4.13
N VAL A 18 3.13 -6.81 -4.36
CA VAL A 18 3.26 -8.21 -4.78
C VAL A 18 2.46 -8.44 -6.06
N SER A 19 3.12 -9.00 -7.07
CA SER A 19 2.49 -9.41 -8.33
C SER A 19 1.57 -10.64 -8.15
N PRO A 20 0.70 -10.95 -9.13
CA PRO A 20 -0.10 -12.18 -9.12
C PRO A 20 0.75 -13.45 -8.98
N ASP A 21 1.95 -13.45 -9.56
CA ASP A 21 2.89 -14.57 -9.55
C ASP A 21 3.68 -14.67 -8.23
N GLY A 22 3.36 -13.82 -7.24
CA GLY A 22 3.98 -13.82 -5.92
C GLY A 22 5.32 -13.08 -5.85
N VAL A 23 5.78 -12.47 -6.94
CA VAL A 23 7.02 -11.66 -6.94
C VAL A 23 6.81 -10.39 -6.14
N ARG A 24 7.69 -10.14 -5.18
CA ARG A 24 7.73 -8.90 -4.39
C ARG A 24 8.52 -7.84 -5.14
N LEU A 25 7.87 -6.73 -5.44
CA LEU A 25 8.50 -5.56 -6.05
C LEU A 25 9.19 -4.70 -5.00
N ARG A 26 10.26 -4.03 -5.42
CA ARG A 26 10.99 -3.12 -4.56
C ARG A 26 10.19 -1.83 -4.41
N VAL A 27 9.61 -1.61 -3.24
CA VAL A 27 9.03 -0.32 -2.86
C VAL A 27 10.17 0.63 -2.50
N THR A 28 10.21 1.78 -3.16
CA THR A 28 11.24 2.81 -2.94
C THR A 28 10.74 3.93 -2.03
N ARG A 29 9.44 4.20 -2.04
CA ARG A 29 8.83 5.25 -1.22
C ARG A 29 7.38 4.93 -0.87
N VAL A 30 7.01 5.32 0.34
CA VAL A 30 5.62 5.41 0.77
C VAL A 30 5.39 6.81 1.32
N SER A 31 4.36 7.50 0.82
CA SER A 31 4.02 8.85 1.26
C SER A 31 2.56 8.92 1.68
N GLN A 32 2.38 9.29 2.94
CA GLN A 32 1.12 9.61 3.58
C GLN A 32 1.30 10.95 4.31
N SER A 33 0.48 11.94 3.96
CA SER A 33 0.64 13.30 4.49
C SER A 33 0.20 13.43 5.95
N GLU A 34 -0.89 12.75 6.32
CA GLU A 34 -1.51 12.83 7.64
C GLU A 34 -2.05 11.46 8.08
N PRO A 35 -2.19 11.22 9.39
CA PRO A 35 -2.83 10.00 9.89
C PRO A 35 -4.25 9.85 9.34
N LEU A 36 -4.58 8.65 8.85
CA LEU A 36 -5.92 8.32 8.38
C LEU A 36 -6.85 8.19 9.59
N LEU A 37 -7.79 9.11 9.77
CA LEU A 37 -8.75 9.04 10.88
C LEU A 37 -9.78 7.92 10.67
N PRO A 38 -10.41 7.41 11.75
CA PRO A 38 -11.47 6.41 11.64
C PRO A 38 -12.57 6.82 10.65
N GLY A 39 -12.91 5.93 9.72
CA GLY A 39 -13.92 6.15 8.69
C GLY A 39 -13.47 6.96 7.47
N GLU A 40 -12.32 7.63 7.54
CA GLU A 40 -11.77 8.48 6.50
C GLU A 40 -11.28 7.68 5.29
N VAL A 41 -11.37 8.29 4.11
CA VAL A 41 -10.79 7.78 2.86
C VAL A 41 -9.70 8.75 2.43
N ALA A 42 -8.48 8.27 2.26
CA ALA A 42 -7.40 9.11 1.73
C ALA A 42 -6.65 8.49 0.56
N ARG A 43 -5.88 9.35 -0.10
CA ARG A 43 -4.95 9.00 -1.17
C ARG A 43 -3.58 8.78 -0.56
N LEU A 44 -3.03 7.61 -0.80
CA LEU A 44 -1.69 7.21 -0.37
C LEU A 44 -0.86 6.95 -1.63
N VAL A 45 0.37 7.44 -1.65
CA VAL A 45 1.28 7.29 -2.79
C VAL A 45 2.35 6.26 -2.43
N VAL A 46 2.50 5.26 -3.29
CA VAL A 46 3.52 4.21 -3.17
C VAL A 46 4.31 4.22 -4.46
N GLU A 47 5.61 4.41 -4.36
CA GLU A 47 6.53 4.32 -5.49
C GLU A 47 7.26 2.97 -5.40
N ALA A 48 7.31 2.27 -6.52
CA ALA A 48 7.95 0.97 -6.61
C ALA A 48 8.67 0.83 -7.95
N GLU A 49 9.77 0.09 -7.93
CA GLU A 49 10.49 -0.33 -9.13
C GLU A 49 9.98 -1.71 -9.56
N ALA A 50 9.67 -1.84 -10.84
CA ALA A 50 9.23 -3.09 -11.45
C ALA A 50 9.92 -3.29 -12.80
N PRO A 51 10.40 -4.52 -13.10
CA PRO A 51 10.73 -4.93 -14.46
C PRO A 51 9.54 -4.70 -15.40
N VAL A 52 9.81 -4.40 -16.67
CA VAL A 52 8.77 -4.08 -17.66
C VAL A 52 7.78 -5.24 -17.81
N GLU A 53 8.25 -6.48 -17.72
CA GLU A 53 7.41 -7.68 -17.81
C GLU A 53 6.43 -7.77 -16.63
N GLN A 54 6.80 -7.20 -15.48
CA GLN A 54 6.00 -7.24 -14.27
C GLN A 54 5.01 -6.10 -14.19
N LEU A 55 5.11 -5.04 -15.00
CA LEU A 55 4.15 -3.92 -15.03
C LEU A 55 2.72 -4.33 -15.47
N GLN A 56 2.58 -5.53 -16.02
CA GLN A 56 1.31 -6.04 -16.51
C GLN A 56 0.49 -6.69 -15.39
N GLY A 57 -0.72 -6.19 -15.20
CA GLY A 57 -1.73 -6.83 -14.36
C GLY A 57 -1.92 -6.19 -12.98
N PRO A 58 -2.86 -6.75 -12.18
CA PRO A 58 -3.19 -6.25 -10.86
C PRO A 58 -2.20 -6.74 -9.79
N PHE A 59 -1.81 -5.85 -8.89
CA PHE A 59 -0.96 -6.14 -7.75
C PHE A 59 -1.73 -6.15 -6.44
N PHE A 60 -1.13 -6.82 -5.46
CA PHE A 60 -1.50 -6.74 -4.06
C PHE A 60 -0.56 -5.75 -3.36
N LEU A 61 -1.11 -4.68 -2.80
CA LEU A 61 -0.37 -3.74 -1.98
C LEU A 61 -0.67 -4.05 -0.51
N LYS A 62 0.36 -4.34 0.27
CA LYS A 62 0.28 -4.45 1.72
C LYS A 62 0.88 -3.20 2.34
N LEU A 63 0.14 -2.54 3.21
CA LEU A 63 0.58 -1.38 3.98
C LEU A 63 0.77 -1.82 5.43
N VAL A 64 1.92 -1.49 6.01
CA VAL A 64 2.26 -1.82 7.39
C VAL A 64 2.13 -0.57 8.24
N GLU A 65 1.30 -0.64 9.29
CA GLU A 65 1.19 0.46 10.24
C GLU A 65 2.49 0.66 11.01
N VAL A 66 2.76 1.91 11.39
CA VAL A 66 3.85 2.27 12.31
C VAL A 66 3.86 1.34 13.52
N GLY A 67 4.99 0.69 13.77
CA GLY A 67 5.15 -0.26 14.87
C GLY A 67 4.60 -1.67 14.59
N GLY A 68 4.22 -1.97 13.35
CA GLY A 68 3.85 -3.32 12.89
C GLY A 68 2.53 -3.87 13.42
N ALA A 69 1.69 -3.06 14.08
CA ALA A 69 0.48 -3.53 14.76
C ALA A 69 -0.61 -4.05 13.81
N ARG A 70 -0.65 -3.57 12.56
CA ARG A 70 -1.57 -4.07 11.53
C ARG A 70 -0.96 -4.08 10.14
N THR A 71 -1.56 -4.89 9.28
CA THR A 71 -1.33 -4.86 7.84
C THR A 71 -2.64 -4.64 7.10
N VAL A 72 -2.70 -3.63 6.24
CA VAL A 72 -3.84 -3.37 5.34
C VAL A 72 -3.50 -3.90 3.96
N THR A 73 -4.34 -4.76 3.38
CA THR A 73 -4.15 -5.28 2.02
C THR A 73 -5.12 -4.61 1.06
N VAL A 74 -4.58 -3.92 0.06
CA VAL A 74 -5.30 -3.34 -1.08
C VAL A 74 -5.09 -4.24 -2.28
N ARG A 75 -6.18 -4.68 -2.92
CA ARG A 75 -6.15 -5.56 -4.08
C ARG A 75 -6.40 -4.78 -5.36
N GLY A 76 -5.87 -5.26 -6.49
CA GLY A 76 -6.17 -4.70 -7.80
C GLY A 76 -5.45 -3.40 -8.12
N VAL A 77 -4.35 -3.10 -7.41
CA VAL A 77 -3.50 -1.94 -7.69
C VAL A 77 -2.86 -2.12 -9.06
N ARG A 78 -2.75 -1.06 -9.85
CA ARG A 78 -2.08 -1.08 -11.15
C ARG A 78 -1.11 0.09 -11.23
N PHE A 79 -0.03 -0.07 -11.97
CA PHE A 79 0.77 1.07 -12.39
C PHE A 79 -0.08 1.98 -13.30
N PRO A 80 0.08 3.31 -13.20
CA PRO A 80 -0.62 4.25 -14.06
C PRO A 80 -0.26 4.10 -15.54
#